data_AF-A0A0Q7QNU9-F1
#
_entry.id   AF-A0A0Q7QNU9-F1
#
_cell.length_a   1.000
_cell.length_b   1.000
_cell.length_c   1.000
_cell.angle_alpha   90.00
_cell.angle_beta   90.00
_cell.angle_gamma   90.00
#
_symmetry.space_group_name_H-M   'P 1'
#
loop_
_entity.id
_entity.type
_entity.pdbx_description
1 polymer ?
#
loop_
_entity_poly.entity_id
_entity_poly.type
_entity_poly.pdbx_seq_one_letter_code
_entity_poly.pdbx_strand_id
1 'polypeptide(L)'
;MRDAGVPQQAIDVFSTFYGQLEEGASGMIREADVDPLTGIDRAADAPSDHDSQRAAASVTAVIKLNGGLGTSMGMDRAKSLLPVRHGLSFLDVIAGQVKHVRETLGVDLPVIFMHSFRTQADSLAALSKHPDLAVEGLPLDFLQNQEPKLRTDDLTPVEWPADPAMEWCPPGHGDLYTALQTSGVLEALLAAGYKYATVSNSDNLGASPDPSMMAWFAATGAPYAAEVCRRTPADVKGGHLVVRRSDGRLVLRETAQTAPEDAEAASDPAKHAYFHTNNLWFDLEQVAATLAARDGVLGLPLIKNTKTVDPTDKTSPEVFQIESAMGAAVEVFDGATAIEVERSRFLPVKTTNDLMLLRSDVYGLGEDFLVRAQQDAPLVDLDRRFFTTIADFDARLPHVPSLVDARSLTVRGDWRFGRDVVVQGDVVLDDDGTARAVPEGARLG
;
A
#
# COMPACT_ATOMS: atom_id res chain seq x y z
N MET A 1 19.80 -17.49 6.88
CA MET A 1 18.32 -17.69 6.79
C MET A 1 17.85 -18.89 7.59
N ARG A 2 18.33 -20.12 7.33
CA ARG A 2 17.95 -21.32 8.12
C ARG A 2 18.18 -21.14 9.62
N ASP A 3 19.35 -20.62 10.01
CA ASP A 3 19.69 -20.36 11.43
C ASP A 3 18.76 -19.32 12.09
N ALA A 4 18.15 -18.44 11.29
CA ALA A 4 17.19 -17.43 11.73
C ALA A 4 15.73 -17.93 11.70
N GLY A 5 15.50 -19.22 11.42
CA GLY A 5 14.17 -19.82 11.39
C GLY A 5 13.29 -19.40 10.22
N VAL A 6 13.86 -18.85 9.15
CA VAL A 6 13.09 -18.49 7.94
C VAL A 6 12.54 -19.76 7.28
N PRO A 7 11.25 -19.82 6.91
CA PRO A 7 10.65 -20.99 6.25
C PRO A 7 11.39 -21.37 4.97
N GLN A 8 11.46 -22.68 4.68
CA GLN A 8 12.21 -23.18 3.52
C GLN A 8 11.68 -22.61 2.20
N GLN A 9 10.37 -22.46 2.04
CA GLN A 9 9.77 -21.86 0.84
C GLN A 9 10.23 -20.41 0.62
N ALA A 10 10.35 -19.61 1.69
CA ALA A 10 10.88 -18.26 1.59
C ALA A 10 12.37 -18.24 1.23
N ILE A 11 13.13 -19.24 1.70
CA ILE A 11 14.54 -19.44 1.29
C ILE A 11 14.62 -19.80 -0.20
N ASP A 12 13.70 -20.62 -0.71
CA ASP A 12 13.69 -21.04 -2.12
C ASP A 12 13.34 -19.85 -3.04
N VAL A 13 12.37 -19.01 -2.64
CA VAL A 13 12.06 -17.74 -3.31
C VAL A 13 13.27 -16.81 -3.32
N PHE A 14 13.90 -16.58 -2.16
CA PHE A 14 15.12 -15.77 -2.06
C PHE A 14 16.24 -16.32 -2.94
N SER A 15 16.48 -17.63 -2.94
CA SER A 15 17.52 -18.28 -3.74
C SER A 15 17.29 -18.08 -5.23
N THR A 16 16.03 -18.05 -5.67
CA THR A 16 15.65 -17.78 -7.06
C THR A 16 15.99 -16.33 -7.44
N PHE A 17 15.64 -15.36 -6.58
CA PHE A 17 16.00 -13.97 -6.79
C PHE A 17 17.50 -13.70 -6.72
N TYR A 18 18.20 -14.39 -5.83
CA TYR A 18 19.66 -14.33 -5.73
C TYR A 18 20.32 -14.76 -7.04
N GLY A 19 19.87 -15.87 -7.64
CA GLY A 19 20.36 -16.31 -8.96
C GLY A 19 20.08 -15.29 -10.08
N GLN A 20 18.89 -14.69 -10.10
CA GLN A 20 18.57 -13.62 -11.06
C GLN A 20 19.45 -12.37 -10.88
N LEU A 21 19.79 -12.05 -9.63
CA LEU A 21 20.68 -10.96 -9.29
C LEU A 21 22.11 -11.22 -9.80
N GLU A 22 22.62 -12.44 -9.66
CA GLU A 22 23.93 -12.86 -10.19
C GLU A 22 23.97 -12.82 -11.73
N GLU A 23 22.87 -13.17 -12.39
CA GLU A 23 22.76 -13.16 -13.86
C GLU A 23 22.57 -11.75 -14.45
N GLY A 24 22.37 -10.73 -13.61
CA GLY A 24 22.20 -9.34 -14.04
C GLY A 24 20.86 -9.07 -14.75
N ALA A 25 19.81 -9.80 -14.37
CA ALA A 25 18.47 -9.64 -14.95
C ALA A 25 18.01 -8.17 -14.89
N SER A 26 17.62 -7.60 -16.05
CA SER A 26 17.21 -6.20 -16.14
C SER A 26 15.72 -5.97 -15.85
N GLY A 27 14.88 -7.00 -16.02
CA GLY A 27 13.44 -6.93 -15.77
C GLY A 27 12.67 -5.92 -16.64
N MET A 28 13.28 -5.44 -17.73
CA MET A 28 12.73 -4.38 -18.58
C MET A 28 11.54 -4.88 -19.40
N ILE A 29 10.48 -4.07 -19.46
CA ILE A 29 9.29 -4.31 -20.29
C ILE A 29 9.24 -3.22 -21.36
N ARG A 30 9.45 -3.61 -22.63
CA ARG A 30 9.52 -2.67 -23.75
C ARG A 30 8.14 -2.22 -24.20
N GLU A 31 8.05 -0.97 -24.63
CA GLU A 31 6.83 -0.42 -25.23
C GLU A 31 6.38 -1.18 -26.49
N ALA A 32 7.33 -1.76 -27.23
CA ALA A 32 7.04 -2.53 -28.45
C ALA A 32 6.36 -3.88 -28.17
N ASP A 33 6.52 -4.41 -26.95
CA ASP A 33 6.07 -5.75 -26.53
C ASP A 33 4.72 -5.72 -25.81
N VAL A 34 4.14 -4.52 -25.65
CA VAL A 34 2.90 -4.33 -24.88
C VAL A 34 1.91 -3.44 -25.62
N ASP A 35 0.64 -3.66 -25.34
CA ASP A 35 -0.48 -2.80 -25.72
C ASP A 35 -1.08 -2.12 -24.49
N PRO A 36 -1.70 -0.93 -24.64
CA PRO A 36 -2.43 -0.30 -23.56
C PRO A 36 -3.59 -1.16 -23.05
N LEU A 37 -3.83 -1.11 -21.73
CA LEU A 37 -5.03 -1.67 -21.13
C LEU A 37 -6.26 -0.82 -21.50
N THR A 38 -7.28 -1.47 -22.09
CA THR A 38 -8.54 -0.82 -22.49
C THR A 38 -9.73 -1.75 -22.22
N GLY A 39 -10.94 -1.20 -22.15
CA GLY A 39 -12.17 -2.01 -22.08
C GLY A 39 -12.38 -2.79 -20.79
N ILE A 40 -11.87 -2.27 -19.66
CA ILE A 40 -12.06 -2.88 -18.33
C ILE A 40 -13.40 -2.47 -17.70
N ASP A 41 -13.87 -3.29 -16.78
CA ASP A 41 -15.05 -3.00 -15.95
C ASP A 41 -14.83 -1.73 -15.12
N ARG A 42 -15.92 -1.11 -14.69
CA ARG A 42 -15.90 0.07 -13.81
C ARG A 42 -16.63 -0.24 -12.51
N ALA A 43 -16.05 0.14 -11.39
CA ALA A 43 -16.64 -0.07 -10.06
C ALA A 43 -18.02 0.61 -9.91
N ALA A 44 -18.26 1.70 -10.65
CA ALA A 44 -19.56 2.37 -10.69
C ALA A 44 -20.69 1.48 -11.25
N ASP A 45 -20.34 0.45 -12.02
CA ASP A 45 -21.26 -0.49 -12.65
C ASP A 45 -21.34 -1.83 -11.86
N ALA A 46 -20.69 -1.91 -10.69
CA ALA A 46 -20.66 -3.12 -9.86
C ALA A 46 -22.06 -3.47 -9.29
N PRO A 47 -22.33 -4.75 -8.97
CA PRO A 47 -23.61 -5.17 -8.43
C PRO A 47 -23.98 -4.42 -7.13
N SER A 48 -25.19 -3.88 -7.10
CA SER A 48 -25.75 -3.15 -5.95
C SER A 48 -26.84 -3.92 -5.21
N ASP A 49 -27.15 -5.15 -5.63
CA ASP A 49 -28.16 -5.96 -4.97
C ASP A 49 -27.63 -6.57 -3.66
N HIS A 50 -28.41 -6.41 -2.60
CA HIS A 50 -28.03 -6.78 -1.25
C HIS A 50 -27.71 -8.28 -1.10
N ASP A 51 -28.42 -9.15 -1.82
CA ASP A 51 -28.25 -10.60 -1.69
C ASP A 51 -26.90 -11.07 -2.27
N SER A 52 -26.52 -10.58 -3.45
CA SER A 52 -25.20 -10.89 -4.04
C SER A 52 -24.07 -10.29 -3.21
N GLN A 53 -24.23 -9.06 -2.74
CA GLN A 53 -23.28 -8.40 -1.84
C GLN A 53 -23.06 -9.18 -0.55
N ARG A 54 -24.14 -9.57 0.12
CA ARG A 54 -24.08 -10.39 1.34
C ARG A 54 -23.45 -11.75 1.09
N ALA A 55 -23.84 -12.42 0.00
CA ALA A 55 -23.31 -13.73 -0.35
C ALA A 55 -21.80 -13.67 -0.60
N ALA A 56 -21.33 -12.68 -1.38
CA ALA A 56 -19.91 -12.51 -1.66
C ALA A 56 -19.12 -12.09 -0.41
N ALA A 57 -19.64 -11.17 0.40
CA ALA A 57 -19.01 -10.76 1.65
C ALA A 57 -18.88 -11.91 2.67
N SER A 58 -19.83 -12.86 2.66
CA SER A 58 -19.80 -14.04 3.57
C SER A 58 -18.64 -15.00 3.27
N VAL A 59 -18.04 -14.93 2.08
CA VAL A 59 -16.94 -15.80 1.64
C VAL A 59 -15.69 -15.01 1.26
N THR A 60 -15.61 -13.74 1.64
CA THR A 60 -14.45 -12.88 1.38
C THR A 60 -13.71 -12.56 2.67
N ALA A 61 -12.38 -12.58 2.63
CA ALA A 61 -11.51 -12.08 3.69
C ALA A 61 -10.88 -10.74 3.28
N VAL A 62 -10.64 -9.87 4.26
CA VAL A 62 -9.89 -8.61 4.08
C VAL A 62 -8.48 -8.82 4.60
N ILE A 63 -7.47 -8.50 3.80
CA ILE A 63 -6.08 -8.55 4.21
C ILE A 63 -5.48 -7.14 4.09
N LYS A 64 -4.81 -6.69 5.14
CA LYS A 64 -4.19 -5.36 5.20
C LYS A 64 -2.68 -5.47 5.34
N LEU A 65 -1.95 -4.89 4.39
CA LEU A 65 -0.49 -4.85 4.44
C LEU A 65 -0.04 -3.79 5.43
N ASN A 66 0.62 -4.24 6.50
CA ASN A 66 1.04 -3.41 7.63
C ASN A 66 2.50 -3.70 8.06
N GLY A 67 3.33 -4.20 7.14
CA GLY A 67 4.74 -4.48 7.39
C GLY A 67 5.66 -3.26 7.27
N GLY A 68 5.23 -2.22 6.57
CA GLY A 68 6.01 -1.02 6.29
C GLY A 68 6.12 -0.06 7.48
N LEU A 69 7.33 0.43 7.71
CA LEU A 69 7.59 1.53 8.65
C LEU A 69 7.35 2.89 8.01
N GLY A 70 6.94 3.87 8.81
CA GLY A 70 6.87 5.27 8.37
C GLY A 70 8.22 5.99 8.38
N THR A 71 9.33 5.33 8.00
CA THR A 71 10.70 5.87 8.15
C THR A 71 10.91 7.18 7.38
N SER A 72 10.29 7.33 6.21
CA SER A 72 10.34 8.59 5.43
C SER A 72 9.73 9.78 6.18
N MET A 73 8.85 9.51 7.15
CA MET A 73 8.21 10.49 8.01
C MET A 73 8.79 10.45 9.43
N GLY A 74 9.95 9.83 9.63
CA GLY A 74 10.65 9.76 10.91
C GLY A 74 10.01 8.83 11.96
N MET A 75 9.19 7.87 11.53
CA MET A 75 8.59 6.87 12.44
C MET A 75 9.46 5.62 12.56
N ASP A 76 9.53 5.07 13.77
CA ASP A 76 10.18 3.81 14.12
C ASP A 76 9.18 2.63 14.27
N ARG A 77 7.91 2.89 13.95
CA ARG A 77 6.76 2.00 14.12
C ARG A 77 5.91 1.91 12.86
N ALA A 78 4.89 1.05 12.90
CA ALA A 78 3.94 0.90 11.80
C ALA A 78 3.28 2.25 11.47
N LYS A 79 3.22 2.59 10.17
CA LYS A 79 2.56 3.83 9.71
C LYS A 79 1.08 3.87 10.08
N SER A 80 0.45 2.70 10.16
CA SER A 80 -0.97 2.55 10.47
C SER A 80 -1.36 3.01 11.89
N LEU A 81 -0.38 3.16 12.79
CA LEU A 81 -0.60 3.70 14.13
C LEU A 81 -0.74 5.22 14.18
N LEU A 82 -0.40 5.90 13.08
CA LEU A 82 -0.47 7.35 13.01
C LEU A 82 -1.94 7.82 13.12
N PRO A 83 -2.26 8.76 14.02
CA PRO A 83 -3.57 9.39 14.06
C PRO A 83 -3.83 10.16 12.77
N VAL A 84 -4.94 9.84 12.10
CA VAL A 84 -5.32 10.42 10.82
C VAL A 84 -6.50 11.36 10.95
N ARG A 85 -7.43 11.08 11.86
CA ARG A 85 -8.68 11.83 11.91
C ARG A 85 -9.43 11.63 13.21
N HIS A 86 -9.89 12.72 13.82
CA HIS A 86 -10.67 12.69 15.08
C HIS A 86 -10.00 11.85 16.19
N GLY A 87 -8.66 11.81 16.21
CA GLY A 87 -7.88 11.00 17.15
C GLY A 87 -7.79 9.51 16.81
N LEU A 88 -8.48 9.04 15.76
CA LEU A 88 -8.41 7.68 15.25
C LEU A 88 -7.16 7.50 14.37
N SER A 89 -6.48 6.37 14.54
CA SER A 89 -5.40 5.90 13.67
C SER A 89 -5.94 5.22 12.40
N PHE A 90 -5.06 4.86 11.46
CA PHE A 90 -5.49 4.06 10.31
C PHE A 90 -6.09 2.72 10.77
N LEU A 91 -5.50 2.06 11.78
CA LEU A 91 -6.03 0.80 12.30
C LEU A 91 -7.42 0.96 12.90
N ASP A 92 -7.67 2.05 13.64
CA ASP A 92 -9.00 2.32 14.21
C ASP A 92 -10.04 2.54 13.09
N VAL A 93 -9.68 3.27 12.03
CA VAL A 93 -10.57 3.49 10.88
C VAL A 93 -10.85 2.18 10.14
N ILE A 94 -9.82 1.38 9.84
CA ILE A 94 -9.97 0.07 9.19
C ILE A 94 -10.87 -0.86 10.03
N ALA A 95 -10.67 -0.88 11.34
CA ALA A 95 -11.49 -1.66 12.26
C ALA A 95 -12.96 -1.25 12.18
N GLY A 96 -13.24 0.06 12.20
CA GLY A 96 -14.59 0.60 12.04
C GLY A 96 -15.23 0.24 10.71
N GLN A 97 -14.49 0.32 9.60
CA GLN A 97 -14.98 -0.03 8.26
C GLN A 97 -15.42 -1.50 8.19
N VAL A 98 -14.60 -2.41 8.73
CA VAL A 98 -14.92 -3.85 8.74
C VAL A 98 -16.16 -4.12 9.59
N LYS A 99 -16.23 -3.54 10.80
CA LYS A 99 -17.39 -3.70 11.69
C LYS A 99 -18.67 -3.16 11.06
N HIS A 100 -18.60 -2.02 10.38
CA HIS A 100 -19.75 -1.45 9.69
C HIS A 100 -20.30 -2.40 8.62
N VAL A 101 -19.44 -3.06 7.84
CA VAL A 101 -19.88 -4.06 6.84
C VAL A 101 -20.49 -5.30 7.52
N ARG A 102 -19.87 -5.78 8.62
CA ARG A 102 -20.41 -6.92 9.41
C ARG A 102 -21.82 -6.63 9.91
N GLU A 103 -22.03 -5.46 10.50
CA GLU A 103 -23.33 -5.03 11.03
C GLU A 103 -24.37 -4.85 9.93
N THR A 104 -23.98 -4.21 8.82
CA THR A 104 -24.90 -3.91 7.71
C THR A 104 -25.39 -5.17 7.00
N LEU A 105 -24.51 -6.15 6.78
CA LEU A 105 -24.84 -7.36 6.01
C LEU A 105 -25.15 -8.59 6.89
N GLY A 106 -24.85 -8.53 8.19
CA GLY A 106 -24.95 -9.68 9.09
C GLY A 106 -24.04 -10.84 8.66
N VAL A 107 -22.75 -10.54 8.52
CA VAL A 107 -21.68 -11.48 8.11
C VAL A 107 -20.44 -11.31 9.01
N ASP A 108 -19.57 -12.31 9.07
CA ASP A 108 -18.39 -12.27 9.95
C ASP A 108 -17.20 -11.49 9.38
N LEU A 109 -17.10 -11.30 8.06
CA LEU A 109 -16.02 -10.61 7.32
C LEU A 109 -14.67 -10.50 8.09
N PRO A 110 -13.76 -11.48 8.00
CA PRO A 110 -12.50 -11.44 8.72
C PRO A 110 -11.58 -10.36 8.14
N VAL A 111 -10.84 -9.71 9.02
CA VAL A 111 -9.72 -8.84 8.66
C VAL A 111 -8.45 -9.42 9.24
N ILE A 112 -7.41 -9.56 8.40
CA ILE A 112 -6.13 -10.15 8.75
C ILE A 112 -5.02 -9.18 8.38
N PHE A 113 -4.12 -8.89 9.31
CA PHE A 113 -3.01 -7.95 9.09
C PHE A 113 -1.71 -8.68 8.78
N MET A 114 -1.05 -8.31 7.68
CA MET A 114 0.30 -8.77 7.39
C MET A 114 1.30 -7.81 8.01
N HIS A 115 1.96 -8.21 9.08
CA HIS A 115 2.97 -7.41 9.77
C HIS A 115 4.38 -7.80 9.37
N SER A 116 5.35 -6.95 9.72
CA SER A 116 6.76 -7.32 9.80
C SER A 116 7.14 -7.55 11.26
N PHE A 117 8.31 -8.13 11.47
CA PHE A 117 8.92 -8.25 12.80
C PHE A 117 9.12 -6.90 13.51
N ARG A 118 9.03 -5.77 12.77
CA ARG A 118 9.13 -4.41 13.33
C ARG A 118 7.79 -3.75 13.63
N THR A 119 6.67 -4.30 13.14
CA THR A 119 5.34 -3.66 13.23
C THR A 119 4.28 -4.48 13.95
N GLN A 120 4.54 -5.76 14.24
CA GLN A 120 3.53 -6.65 14.80
C GLN A 120 3.15 -6.27 16.24
N ALA A 121 4.14 -6.13 17.13
CA ALA A 121 3.89 -5.98 18.57
C ALA A 121 3.11 -4.69 18.90
N ASP A 122 3.52 -3.56 18.31
CA ASP A 122 2.88 -2.26 18.45
C ASP A 122 1.50 -2.22 17.77
N SER A 123 1.33 -2.88 16.62
CA SER A 123 0.03 -2.98 15.96
C SER A 123 -0.97 -3.82 16.75
N LEU A 124 -0.58 -4.99 17.25
CA LEU A 124 -1.45 -5.85 18.05
C LEU A 124 -1.84 -5.17 19.38
N ALA A 125 -0.91 -4.44 20.00
CA ALA A 125 -1.22 -3.63 21.19
C ALA A 125 -2.24 -2.52 20.90
N ALA A 126 -2.24 -1.94 19.70
CA ALA A 126 -3.27 -0.97 19.31
C ALA A 126 -4.61 -1.66 19.00
N LEU A 127 -4.58 -2.79 18.29
CA LEU A 127 -5.76 -3.58 17.90
C LEU A 127 -6.48 -4.20 19.10
N SER A 128 -5.83 -4.35 20.26
CA SER A 128 -6.48 -4.86 21.48
C SER A 128 -7.67 -4.00 21.96
N LYS A 129 -7.80 -2.76 21.46
CA LYS A 129 -8.97 -1.90 21.67
C LYS A 129 -10.21 -2.37 20.89
N HIS A 130 -10.05 -3.29 19.95
CA HIS A 130 -11.10 -3.86 19.11
C HIS A 130 -11.15 -5.39 19.25
N PRO A 131 -11.48 -5.93 20.43
CA PRO A 131 -11.42 -7.37 20.71
C PRO A 131 -12.37 -8.21 19.84
N ASP A 132 -13.38 -7.59 19.28
CA ASP A 132 -14.40 -8.13 18.38
C ASP A 132 -13.96 -8.21 16.91
N LEU A 133 -12.75 -7.76 16.55
CA LEU A 133 -12.23 -7.94 15.19
C LEU A 133 -11.88 -9.40 14.88
N ALA A 134 -11.34 -10.12 15.86
CA ALA A 134 -10.95 -11.51 15.69
C ALA A 134 -12.17 -12.38 15.38
N VAL A 135 -12.06 -13.19 14.31
CA VAL A 135 -13.06 -14.20 13.96
C VAL A 135 -12.57 -15.54 14.49
N GLU A 136 -13.45 -16.29 15.16
CA GLU A 136 -13.09 -17.58 15.74
C GLU A 136 -12.51 -18.53 14.69
N GLY A 137 -11.40 -19.19 15.02
CA GLY A 137 -10.72 -20.11 14.11
C GLY A 137 -9.79 -19.46 13.08
N LEU A 138 -9.74 -18.12 13.00
CA LEU A 138 -8.82 -17.39 12.13
C LEU A 138 -7.87 -16.50 12.94
N PRO A 139 -6.58 -16.40 12.54
CA PRO A 139 -5.67 -15.46 13.18
C PRO A 139 -6.01 -14.01 12.76
N LEU A 140 -5.77 -13.06 13.66
CA LEU A 140 -5.91 -11.63 13.36
C LEU A 140 -4.76 -11.12 12.47
N ASP A 141 -3.63 -11.82 12.48
CA ASP A 141 -2.44 -11.40 11.80
C ASP A 141 -1.53 -12.56 11.36
N PHE A 142 -0.56 -12.23 10.52
CA PHE A 142 0.57 -13.09 10.21
C PHE A 142 1.80 -12.24 9.90
N LEU A 143 2.98 -12.87 10.01
CA LEU A 143 4.24 -12.22 9.70
C LEU A 143 4.63 -12.47 8.24
N GLN A 144 5.03 -11.40 7.56
CA GLN A 144 5.85 -11.50 6.37
C GLN A 144 7.26 -12.01 6.74
N ASN A 145 7.95 -12.58 5.76
CA ASN A 145 9.29 -13.13 5.89
C ASN A 145 10.36 -12.04 6.02
N GLN A 146 11.61 -12.49 6.21
CA GLN A 146 12.81 -11.66 6.24
C GLN A 146 13.92 -12.32 5.43
N GLU A 147 14.76 -11.47 4.84
CA GLU A 147 15.90 -11.87 4.03
C GLU A 147 17.14 -11.03 4.41
N PRO A 148 18.36 -11.57 4.19
CA PRO A 148 19.57 -10.84 4.48
C PRO A 148 19.78 -9.72 3.46
N LYS A 149 20.24 -8.56 3.93
CA LYS A 149 20.81 -7.53 3.07
C LYS A 149 22.16 -8.02 2.55
N LEU A 150 22.41 -7.84 1.26
CA LEU A 150 23.60 -8.36 0.60
C LEU A 150 24.59 -7.22 0.34
N ARG A 151 25.89 -7.45 0.52
CA ARG A 151 26.89 -6.46 0.16
C ARG A 151 26.90 -6.21 -1.34
N THR A 152 27.15 -4.98 -1.76
CA THR A 152 27.15 -4.64 -3.20
C THR A 152 28.41 -5.08 -3.94
N ASP A 153 29.48 -5.43 -3.23
CA ASP A 153 30.76 -5.83 -3.80
C ASP A 153 30.86 -7.33 -4.11
N ASP A 154 30.26 -8.20 -3.28
CA ASP A 154 30.39 -9.66 -3.43
C ASP A 154 29.08 -10.46 -3.22
N LEU A 155 27.95 -9.79 -3.00
CA LEU A 155 26.64 -10.39 -2.73
C LEU A 155 26.58 -11.27 -1.47
N THR A 156 27.58 -11.25 -0.59
CA THR A 156 27.49 -11.96 0.68
C THR A 156 26.58 -11.21 1.67
N PRO A 157 25.93 -11.89 2.62
CA PRO A 157 25.17 -11.22 3.68
C PRO A 157 26.03 -10.19 4.44
N VAL A 158 25.50 -8.99 4.65
CA VAL A 158 26.20 -7.95 5.41
C VAL A 158 26.25 -8.30 6.89
N GLU A 159 27.36 -7.96 7.56
CA GLU A 159 27.47 -7.98 9.02
C GLU A 159 27.39 -6.55 9.57
N TRP A 160 26.59 -6.34 10.60
CA TRP A 160 26.43 -5.06 11.28
C TRP A 160 26.36 -5.24 12.81
N PRO A 161 27.51 -5.43 13.49
CA PRO A 161 27.54 -5.76 14.92
C PRO A 161 26.90 -4.72 15.85
N ALA A 162 26.75 -3.47 15.40
CA ALA A 162 26.11 -2.42 16.18
C ALA A 162 24.59 -2.67 16.35
N ASP A 163 23.95 -3.25 15.36
CA ASP A 163 22.56 -3.70 15.41
C ASP A 163 22.32 -4.82 14.37
N PRO A 164 22.46 -6.10 14.77
CA PRO A 164 22.26 -7.23 13.85
C PRO A 164 20.86 -7.29 13.22
N ALA A 165 19.84 -6.64 13.82
CA ALA A 165 18.51 -6.57 13.20
C ALA A 165 18.48 -5.68 11.94
N MET A 166 19.52 -4.89 11.69
CA MET A 166 19.71 -4.15 10.44
C MET A 166 20.34 -4.99 9.33
N GLU A 167 20.84 -6.19 9.61
CA GLU A 167 21.33 -7.12 8.58
C GLU A 167 20.17 -7.73 7.77
N TRP A 168 18.94 -7.58 8.26
CA TRP A 168 17.73 -8.14 7.67
C TRP A 168 16.83 -7.06 7.10
N CYS A 169 16.15 -7.38 6.00
CA CYS A 169 15.08 -6.59 5.43
C CYS A 169 13.86 -7.46 5.10
N PRO A 170 12.67 -6.86 5.04
CA PRO A 170 11.53 -7.53 4.44
C PRO A 170 11.68 -7.66 2.90
N PRO A 171 11.24 -8.76 2.27
CA PRO A 171 11.38 -9.00 0.82
C PRO A 171 10.38 -8.20 -0.06
N GLY A 172 9.99 -7.01 0.38
CA GLY A 172 8.91 -6.23 -0.22
C GLY A 172 7.52 -6.83 0.03
N HIS A 173 6.49 -6.21 -0.55
CA HIS A 173 5.10 -6.65 -0.34
C HIS A 173 4.71 -7.86 -1.22
N GLY A 174 5.49 -8.22 -2.24
CA GLY A 174 5.28 -9.45 -3.01
C GLY A 174 5.46 -10.74 -2.20
N ASP A 175 6.09 -10.65 -1.03
CA ASP A 175 6.17 -11.75 -0.06
C ASP A 175 4.81 -12.19 0.48
N LEU A 176 3.75 -11.40 0.30
CA LEU A 176 2.37 -11.73 0.65
C LEU A 176 2.00 -13.18 0.34
N TYR A 177 2.31 -13.66 -0.87
CA TYR A 177 1.90 -15.00 -1.31
C TYR A 177 2.63 -16.10 -0.54
N THR A 178 3.95 -15.94 -0.38
CA THR A 178 4.79 -16.87 0.37
C THR A 178 4.41 -16.85 1.85
N ALA A 179 4.24 -15.67 2.45
CA ALA A 179 3.84 -15.50 3.84
C ALA A 179 2.44 -16.08 4.12
N LEU A 180 1.46 -15.90 3.22
CA LEU A 180 0.13 -16.51 3.34
C LEU A 180 0.20 -18.04 3.36
N GLN A 181 1.06 -18.64 2.54
CA GLN A 181 1.27 -20.07 2.49
C GLN A 181 2.00 -20.58 3.74
N THR A 182 3.13 -19.97 4.10
CA THR A 182 4.01 -20.46 5.18
C THR A 182 3.45 -20.20 6.57
N SER A 183 2.59 -19.20 6.74
CA SER A 183 1.89 -18.93 8.00
C SER A 183 0.71 -19.86 8.27
N GLY A 184 0.24 -20.60 7.25
CA GLY A 184 -0.99 -21.40 7.32
C GLY A 184 -2.28 -20.58 7.23
N VAL A 185 -2.22 -19.25 7.05
CA VAL A 185 -3.41 -18.40 6.91
C VAL A 185 -4.23 -18.77 5.68
N LEU A 186 -3.57 -19.06 4.55
CA LEU A 186 -4.25 -19.50 3.33
C LEU A 186 -5.06 -20.78 3.56
N GLU A 187 -4.47 -21.76 4.24
CA GLU A 187 -5.13 -23.02 4.59
C GLU A 187 -6.28 -22.79 5.58
N ALA A 188 -6.08 -21.96 6.61
CA ALA A 188 -7.10 -21.65 7.60
C ALA A 188 -8.32 -20.94 6.98
N LEU A 189 -8.11 -19.99 6.08
CA LEU A 189 -9.19 -19.31 5.35
C LEU A 189 -9.99 -20.30 4.49
N LEU A 190 -9.31 -21.14 3.71
CA LEU A 190 -9.96 -22.16 2.87
C LEU A 190 -10.73 -23.17 3.73
N ALA A 191 -10.15 -23.65 4.83
CA ALA A 191 -10.79 -24.59 5.74
C ALA A 191 -12.04 -23.99 6.43
N ALA A 192 -12.04 -22.67 6.66
CA ALA A 192 -13.19 -21.94 7.19
C ALA A 192 -14.24 -21.56 6.11
N GLY A 193 -14.02 -21.92 4.84
CA GLY A 193 -14.97 -21.72 3.74
C GLY A 193 -14.87 -20.37 3.04
N TYR A 194 -13.82 -19.58 3.30
CA TYR A 194 -13.54 -18.35 2.55
C TYR A 194 -12.97 -18.69 1.18
N LYS A 195 -13.47 -18.01 0.15
CA LYS A 195 -13.10 -18.22 -1.25
C LYS A 195 -12.27 -17.07 -1.80
N TYR A 196 -12.56 -15.85 -1.36
CA TYR A 196 -11.93 -14.66 -1.90
C TYR A 196 -11.14 -13.91 -0.84
N ALA A 197 -10.14 -13.16 -1.26
CA ALA A 197 -9.51 -12.15 -0.42
C ALA A 197 -9.34 -10.83 -1.18
N THR A 198 -9.59 -9.71 -0.49
CA THR A 198 -9.16 -8.39 -0.93
C THR A 198 -7.95 -7.94 -0.12
N VAL A 199 -6.91 -7.46 -0.80
CA VAL A 199 -5.66 -7.01 -0.17
C VAL A 199 -5.42 -5.54 -0.49
N SER A 200 -5.01 -4.76 0.50
CA SER A 200 -4.60 -3.36 0.28
C SER A 200 -3.63 -2.87 1.36
N ASN A 201 -2.93 -1.78 1.08
CA ASN A 201 -2.06 -1.15 2.06
C ASN A 201 -2.87 -0.55 3.22
N SER A 202 -2.40 -0.69 4.46
CA SER A 202 -3.05 -0.07 5.63
C SER A 202 -3.00 1.46 5.59
N ASP A 203 -2.07 2.06 4.86
CA ASP A 203 -1.96 3.51 4.71
C ASP A 203 -2.87 4.09 3.60
N ASN A 204 -3.63 3.24 2.89
CA ASN A 204 -4.68 3.63 1.96
C ASN A 204 -6.07 3.43 2.59
N LEU A 205 -6.66 4.51 3.13
CA LEU A 205 -8.00 4.46 3.73
C LEU A 205 -9.13 4.41 2.70
N GLY A 206 -8.83 4.71 1.44
CA GLY A 206 -9.78 4.57 0.34
C GLY A 206 -10.10 3.12 0.00
N ALA A 207 -9.17 2.20 0.30
CA ALA A 207 -9.36 0.76 0.09
C ALA A 207 -10.21 0.13 1.20
N SER A 208 -11.41 0.64 1.41
CA SER A 208 -12.36 0.07 2.36
C SER A 208 -12.96 -1.24 1.80
N PRO A 209 -13.36 -2.19 2.69
CA PRO A 209 -14.19 -3.32 2.28
C PRO A 209 -15.48 -2.79 1.64
N ASP A 210 -15.72 -3.19 0.39
CA ASP A 210 -16.86 -2.75 -0.41
C ASP A 210 -17.64 -3.98 -0.90
N PRO A 211 -18.86 -4.22 -0.38
CA PRO A 211 -19.66 -5.37 -0.77
C PRO A 211 -19.98 -5.44 -2.26
N SER A 212 -20.09 -4.30 -2.94
CA SER A 212 -20.35 -4.23 -4.39
C SER A 212 -19.17 -4.79 -5.17
N MET A 213 -17.95 -4.44 -4.73
CA MET A 213 -16.71 -4.95 -5.30
C MET A 213 -16.50 -6.44 -4.99
N MET A 214 -16.89 -6.90 -3.81
CA MET A 214 -16.88 -8.33 -3.46
C MET A 214 -17.81 -9.12 -4.40
N ALA A 215 -19.04 -8.62 -4.61
CA ALA A 215 -20.01 -9.23 -5.52
C ALA A 215 -19.52 -9.21 -6.98
N TRP A 216 -18.95 -8.10 -7.43
CA TRP A 216 -18.33 -8.01 -8.74
C TRP A 216 -17.24 -9.07 -8.92
N PHE A 217 -16.26 -9.12 -8.02
CA PHE A 217 -15.13 -10.03 -8.14
C PHE A 217 -15.60 -11.49 -8.16
N ALA A 218 -16.53 -11.85 -7.28
CA ALA A 218 -17.14 -13.17 -7.25
C ALA A 218 -17.86 -13.55 -8.57
N ALA A 219 -18.45 -12.57 -9.27
CA ALA A 219 -19.12 -12.79 -10.55
C ALA A 219 -18.16 -12.96 -11.74
N THR A 220 -16.93 -12.42 -11.64
CA THR A 220 -15.95 -12.52 -12.73
C THR A 220 -15.42 -13.94 -12.94
N GLY A 221 -15.33 -14.74 -11.86
CA GLY A 221 -14.62 -16.02 -11.86
C GLY A 221 -13.10 -15.90 -12.08
N ALA A 222 -12.55 -14.69 -12.04
CA ALA A 222 -11.13 -14.45 -12.26
C ALA A 222 -10.30 -14.90 -11.04
N PRO A 223 -9.10 -15.47 -11.24
CA PRO A 223 -8.18 -15.80 -10.15
C PRO A 223 -7.66 -14.58 -9.41
N TYR A 224 -7.56 -13.46 -10.13
CA TYR A 224 -6.91 -12.24 -9.69
C TYR A 224 -7.58 -11.04 -10.32
N ALA A 225 -7.75 -9.96 -9.55
CA ALA A 225 -7.99 -8.65 -10.12
C ALA A 225 -7.20 -7.54 -9.44
N ALA A 226 -6.82 -6.53 -10.20
CA ALA A 226 -6.26 -5.29 -9.68
C ALA A 226 -7.25 -4.12 -9.84
N GLU A 227 -7.44 -3.33 -8.78
CA GLU A 227 -8.09 -2.03 -8.92
C GLU A 227 -7.09 -1.03 -9.52
N VAL A 228 -7.52 -0.33 -10.57
CA VAL A 228 -6.76 0.73 -11.21
C VAL A 228 -7.53 2.03 -11.21
N CYS A 229 -6.85 3.16 -11.01
CA CYS A 229 -7.47 4.48 -11.14
C CYS A 229 -6.97 5.19 -12.39
N ARG A 230 -7.73 6.17 -12.89
CA ARG A 230 -7.23 7.08 -13.93
C ARG A 230 -5.99 7.80 -13.44
N ARG A 231 -4.97 7.85 -14.30
CA ARG A 231 -3.73 8.59 -14.03
C ARG A 231 -3.98 10.08 -14.00
N THR A 232 -3.31 10.72 -13.06
CA THR A 232 -3.21 12.17 -12.91
C THR A 232 -1.74 12.59 -13.06
N PRO A 233 -1.45 13.88 -13.30
CA PRO A 233 -0.07 14.37 -13.31
C PRO A 233 0.71 14.12 -12.01
N ALA A 234 0.03 13.86 -10.88
CA ALA A 234 0.68 13.52 -9.61
C ALA A 234 1.21 12.07 -9.58
N ASP A 235 0.73 11.20 -10.47
CA ASP A 235 1.09 9.78 -10.53
C ASP A 235 2.40 9.56 -11.31
N VAL A 236 3.47 10.20 -10.83
CA VAL A 236 4.80 10.19 -11.46
C VAL A 236 5.61 8.94 -11.09
N LYS A 237 5.33 8.34 -9.93
CA LYS A 237 6.02 7.14 -9.41
C LYS A 237 5.02 6.02 -9.13
N GLY A 238 5.35 4.82 -9.60
CA GLY A 238 4.56 3.60 -9.45
C GLY A 238 4.31 2.92 -10.80
N GLY A 239 3.57 1.83 -10.78
CA GLY A 239 3.30 1.02 -11.96
C GLY A 239 1.96 1.31 -12.63
N HIS A 240 1.90 1.03 -13.92
CA HIS A 240 0.67 0.98 -14.71
C HIS A 240 0.48 -0.41 -15.29
N LEU A 241 -0.77 -0.80 -15.54
CA LEU A 241 -1.07 -2.07 -16.18
C LEU A 241 -1.00 -1.92 -17.70
N VAL A 242 -0.38 -2.91 -18.33
CA VAL A 242 -0.29 -3.08 -19.78
C VAL A 242 -0.67 -4.50 -20.16
N VAL A 243 -0.98 -4.72 -21.44
CA VAL A 243 -1.29 -6.05 -21.99
C VAL A 243 -0.08 -6.54 -22.77
N ARG A 244 0.52 -7.65 -22.36
CA ARG A 244 1.66 -8.24 -23.07
C ARG A 244 1.21 -8.83 -24.40
N ARG A 245 1.88 -8.47 -25.50
CA ARG A 245 1.50 -8.89 -26.86
C ARG A 245 1.68 -10.37 -27.13
N SER A 246 2.64 -11.02 -26.48
CA SER A 246 2.99 -12.42 -26.77
C SER A 246 1.91 -13.41 -26.33
N ASP A 247 1.14 -13.08 -25.29
CA ASP A 247 0.17 -13.98 -24.67
C ASP A 247 -1.13 -13.31 -24.20
N GLY A 248 -1.26 -11.98 -24.36
CA GLY A 248 -2.44 -11.22 -23.97
C GLY A 248 -2.60 -11.04 -22.46
N ARG A 249 -1.60 -11.39 -21.65
CA ARG A 249 -1.69 -11.27 -20.19
C ARG A 249 -1.50 -9.84 -19.73
N LEU A 250 -2.18 -9.50 -18.63
CA LEU A 250 -1.91 -8.25 -17.92
C LEU A 250 -0.53 -8.32 -17.26
N VAL A 251 0.22 -7.22 -17.33
CA VAL A 251 1.53 -7.06 -16.72
C VAL A 251 1.58 -5.72 -15.99
N LEU A 252 2.10 -5.73 -14.76
CA LEU A 252 2.44 -4.50 -14.06
C LEU A 252 3.80 -4.01 -14.54
N ARG A 253 3.83 -2.83 -15.15
CA ARG A 253 5.06 -2.18 -15.58
C ARG A 253 5.41 -1.02 -14.66
N GLU A 254 6.39 -1.25 -13.80
CA GLU A 254 6.94 -0.22 -12.92
C GLU A 254 7.81 0.79 -13.67
N THR A 255 8.02 1.96 -13.07
CA THR A 255 8.95 2.97 -13.61
C THR A 255 10.36 2.41 -13.78
N ALA A 256 10.81 1.57 -12.84
CA ALA A 256 12.14 0.93 -12.87
C ALA A 256 12.29 -0.10 -14.01
N GLN A 257 11.18 -0.62 -14.54
CA GLN A 257 11.14 -1.58 -15.65
C GLN A 257 10.95 -0.90 -17.01
N THR A 258 10.98 0.43 -17.06
CA THR A 258 10.83 1.22 -18.28
C THR A 258 12.19 1.65 -18.80
N ALA A 259 12.49 1.26 -20.04
CA ALA A 259 13.69 1.71 -20.72
C ALA A 259 13.65 3.23 -20.97
N PRO A 260 14.81 3.94 -20.93
CA PRO A 260 14.85 5.40 -21.12
C PRO A 260 14.16 5.90 -22.39
N GLU A 261 14.30 5.18 -23.50
CA GLU A 261 13.67 5.51 -24.78
C GLU A 261 12.15 5.29 -24.80
N ASP A 262 11.62 4.49 -23.89
CA ASP A 262 10.19 4.21 -23.76
C ASP A 262 9.52 5.12 -22.71
N ALA A 263 10.30 5.98 -22.02
CA ALA A 263 9.85 6.77 -20.88
C ALA A 263 8.73 7.77 -21.24
N GLU A 264 8.83 8.44 -22.39
CA GLU A 264 7.80 9.39 -22.84
C GLU A 264 6.46 8.67 -23.05
N ALA A 265 6.47 7.56 -23.81
CA ALA A 265 5.27 6.76 -24.05
C ALA A 265 4.69 6.19 -22.75
N ALA A 266 5.53 5.67 -21.86
CA ALA A 266 5.12 5.13 -20.56
C ALA A 266 4.48 6.19 -19.65
N SER A 267 4.94 7.44 -19.76
CA SER A 267 4.45 8.56 -18.97
C SER A 267 3.15 9.16 -19.51
N ASP A 268 2.76 8.86 -20.74
CA ASP A 268 1.58 9.43 -21.40
C ASP A 268 0.27 8.83 -20.84
N PRO A 269 -0.54 9.60 -20.10
CA PRO A 269 -1.80 9.12 -19.55
C PRO A 269 -2.91 8.95 -20.61
N ALA A 270 -2.75 9.51 -21.81
CA ALA A 270 -3.68 9.25 -22.92
C ALA A 270 -3.44 7.86 -23.52
N LYS A 271 -2.18 7.39 -23.50
CA LYS A 271 -1.81 6.05 -23.94
C LYS A 271 -2.03 5.02 -22.85
N HIS A 272 -1.36 5.18 -21.72
CA HIS A 272 -1.42 4.26 -20.57
C HIS A 272 -2.23 4.91 -19.46
N ALA A 273 -3.55 4.80 -19.53
CA ALA A 273 -4.48 5.61 -18.74
C ALA A 273 -4.63 5.19 -17.26
N TYR A 274 -4.14 4.01 -16.89
CA TYR A 274 -4.47 3.35 -15.64
C TYR A 274 -3.27 3.20 -14.72
N PHE A 275 -3.38 3.75 -13.52
CA PHE A 275 -2.40 3.60 -12.44
C PHE A 275 -2.80 2.47 -11.50
N HIS A 276 -1.84 1.65 -11.09
CA HIS A 276 -2.08 0.54 -10.20
C HIS A 276 -2.22 1.01 -8.74
N THR A 277 -3.38 0.78 -8.12
CA THR A 277 -3.67 1.28 -6.76
C THR A 277 -3.04 0.44 -5.66
N ASN A 278 -2.55 -0.76 -5.98
CA ASN A 278 -2.15 -1.78 -5.01
C ASN A 278 -3.32 -2.30 -4.15
N ASN A 279 -4.57 -2.13 -4.61
CA ASN A 279 -5.73 -2.85 -4.09
C ASN A 279 -6.00 -4.05 -5.00
N LEU A 280 -5.95 -5.26 -4.42
CA LEU A 280 -5.96 -6.51 -5.16
C LEU A 280 -7.09 -7.42 -4.69
N TRP A 281 -7.50 -8.32 -5.56
CA TRP A 281 -8.51 -9.34 -5.32
C TRP A 281 -7.96 -10.70 -5.73
N PHE A 282 -8.27 -11.73 -4.94
CA PHE A 282 -7.78 -13.09 -5.14
C PHE A 282 -8.89 -14.10 -4.97
N ASP A 283 -8.90 -15.12 -5.84
CA ASP A 283 -9.49 -16.41 -5.55
C ASP A 283 -8.44 -17.25 -4.79
N LEU A 284 -8.75 -17.58 -3.53
CA LEU A 284 -7.85 -18.27 -2.63
C LEU A 284 -7.57 -19.71 -3.08
N GLU A 285 -8.53 -20.39 -3.71
CA GLU A 285 -8.35 -21.75 -4.23
C GLU A 285 -7.39 -21.73 -5.41
N GLN A 286 -7.54 -20.75 -6.32
CA GLN A 286 -6.66 -20.60 -7.47
C GLN A 286 -5.25 -20.12 -7.08
N VAL A 287 -5.13 -19.26 -6.06
CA VAL A 287 -3.83 -18.90 -5.47
C VAL A 287 -3.16 -20.14 -4.87
N ALA A 288 -3.87 -20.94 -4.09
CA ALA A 288 -3.33 -22.16 -3.48
C ALA A 288 -2.88 -23.17 -4.55
N ALA A 289 -3.69 -23.40 -5.59
CA ALA A 289 -3.36 -24.28 -6.70
C ALA A 289 -2.12 -23.80 -7.47
N THR A 290 -2.01 -22.49 -7.71
CA THR A 290 -0.88 -21.89 -8.43
C THR A 290 0.41 -21.99 -7.61
N LEU A 291 0.35 -21.74 -6.30
CA LEU A 291 1.50 -21.91 -5.41
C LEU A 291 1.95 -23.36 -5.36
N ALA A 292 1.01 -24.31 -5.26
CA ALA A 292 1.33 -25.74 -5.26
C ALA A 292 1.96 -26.19 -6.59
N ALA A 293 1.46 -25.72 -7.73
CA ALA A 293 1.97 -26.07 -9.06
C ALA A 293 3.37 -25.50 -9.35
N ARG A 294 3.83 -24.53 -8.53
CA ARG A 294 5.11 -23.84 -8.69
C ARG A 294 6.03 -24.05 -7.48
N ASP A 295 5.77 -25.08 -6.68
CA ASP A 295 6.55 -25.42 -5.48
C ASP A 295 6.74 -24.21 -4.51
N GLY A 296 5.73 -23.34 -4.41
CA GLY A 296 5.75 -22.13 -3.57
C GLY A 296 6.46 -20.92 -4.20
N VAL A 297 7.17 -21.08 -5.33
CA VAL A 297 7.90 -20.00 -6.01
C VAL A 297 7.03 -19.40 -7.12
N LEU A 298 6.30 -18.34 -6.79
CA LEU A 298 5.38 -17.70 -7.74
C LEU A 298 6.10 -17.11 -8.97
N GLY A 299 7.40 -16.82 -8.87
CA GLY A 299 8.22 -16.31 -9.97
C GLY A 299 7.89 -14.86 -10.31
N LEU A 300 7.68 -14.03 -9.28
CA LEU A 300 7.53 -12.59 -9.44
C LEU A 300 8.84 -11.97 -9.99
N PRO A 301 8.79 -10.78 -10.59
CA PRO A 301 9.99 -10.06 -11.02
C PRO A 301 10.83 -9.55 -9.83
N LEU A 302 12.15 -9.69 -9.94
CA LEU A 302 13.13 -9.11 -9.02
C LEU A 302 13.10 -7.58 -9.06
N ILE A 303 13.05 -6.94 -7.89
CA ILE A 303 13.34 -5.53 -7.68
C ILE A 303 14.62 -5.44 -6.87
N LYS A 304 15.67 -4.85 -7.44
CA LYS A 304 16.94 -4.61 -6.76
C LYS A 304 17.01 -3.19 -6.23
N ASN A 305 17.05 -3.03 -4.91
CA ASN A 305 17.19 -1.74 -4.25
C ASN A 305 18.59 -1.57 -3.66
N THR A 306 19.29 -0.50 -4.06
CA THR A 306 20.56 -0.10 -3.41
C THR A 306 20.27 0.81 -2.22
N LYS A 307 20.76 0.44 -1.04
CA LYS A 307 20.57 1.15 0.25
C LYS A 307 21.87 1.14 1.05
N THR A 308 21.87 1.78 2.20
CA THR A 308 22.86 1.57 3.26
C THR A 308 22.31 0.59 4.30
N VAL A 309 23.17 -0.17 4.98
CA VAL A 309 22.74 -1.14 6.00
C VAL A 309 21.97 -0.46 7.13
N ASP A 310 22.47 0.68 7.62
CA ASP A 310 21.75 1.59 8.51
C ASP A 310 21.15 2.74 7.68
N PRO A 311 19.82 2.88 7.62
CA PRO A 311 19.17 3.94 6.83
C PRO A 311 19.35 5.35 7.44
N THR A 312 19.79 5.44 8.69
CA THR A 312 20.05 6.70 9.39
C THR A 312 21.52 7.14 9.29
N ASP A 313 22.43 6.19 9.02
CA ASP A 313 23.85 6.46 8.78
C ASP A 313 24.22 6.26 7.30
N LYS A 314 24.38 7.39 6.59
CA LYS A 314 24.79 7.42 5.18
C LYS A 314 26.22 6.92 4.94
N THR A 315 27.02 6.73 5.99
CA THR A 315 28.39 6.20 5.89
C THR A 315 28.46 4.71 6.13
N SER A 316 27.36 4.08 6.54
CA SER A 316 27.28 2.63 6.72
C SER A 316 27.36 1.90 5.38
N PRO A 317 27.83 0.64 5.35
CA PRO A 317 28.03 -0.14 4.12
C PRO A 317 26.83 -0.10 3.17
N GLU A 318 27.12 0.06 1.88
CA GLU A 318 26.12 -0.07 0.83
C GLU A 318 25.72 -1.55 0.67
N VAL A 319 24.42 -1.78 0.50
CA VAL A 319 23.81 -3.11 0.40
C VAL A 319 22.73 -3.15 -0.67
N PHE A 320 22.54 -4.32 -1.25
CA PHE A 320 21.35 -4.67 -2.01
C PHE A 320 20.27 -5.25 -1.09
N GLN A 321 19.05 -4.79 -1.30
CA GLN A 321 17.82 -5.40 -0.80
C GLN A 321 17.07 -5.99 -1.99
N ILE A 322 16.63 -7.23 -1.85
CA ILE A 322 15.89 -7.95 -2.88
C ILE A 322 14.40 -7.81 -2.54
N GLU A 323 13.63 -7.26 -3.46
CA GLU A 323 12.21 -7.07 -3.25
C GLU A 323 11.42 -7.63 -4.42
N SER A 324 10.13 -7.83 -4.18
CA SER A 324 9.15 -8.06 -5.23
C SER A 324 7.88 -7.27 -4.94
N ALA A 325 7.12 -6.96 -5.99
CA ALA A 325 5.85 -6.25 -5.87
C ALA A 325 4.68 -7.22 -5.98
N MET A 326 3.76 -7.20 -5.00
CA MET A 326 2.56 -8.05 -5.05
C MET A 326 1.73 -7.85 -6.32
N GLY A 327 1.62 -6.61 -6.82
CA GLY A 327 0.86 -6.31 -8.04
C GLY A 327 1.42 -6.98 -9.29
N ALA A 328 2.70 -7.37 -9.28
CA ALA A 328 3.32 -8.09 -10.40
C ALA A 328 2.76 -9.52 -10.54
N ALA A 329 2.09 -10.07 -9.53
CA ALA A 329 1.45 -11.38 -9.62
C ALA A 329 0.34 -11.45 -10.68
N VAL A 330 -0.17 -10.30 -11.13
CA VAL A 330 -1.17 -10.22 -12.20
C VAL A 330 -0.76 -11.02 -13.45
N GLU A 331 0.53 -11.08 -13.80
CA GLU A 331 1.00 -11.79 -14.99
C GLU A 331 1.12 -13.31 -14.81
N VAL A 332 1.01 -13.78 -13.56
CA VAL A 332 1.15 -15.19 -13.19
C VAL A 332 -0.16 -15.94 -13.40
N PHE A 333 -1.30 -15.26 -13.19
CA PHE A 333 -2.62 -15.89 -13.24
C PHE A 333 -3.28 -15.74 -14.60
N ASP A 334 -3.53 -16.87 -15.27
CA ASP A 334 -4.33 -16.89 -16.50
C ASP A 334 -5.77 -16.45 -16.20
N GLY A 335 -6.28 -15.47 -16.94
CA GLY A 335 -7.60 -14.88 -16.70
C GLY A 335 -7.63 -13.79 -15.63
N ALA A 336 -6.46 -13.31 -15.17
CA ALA A 336 -6.38 -12.10 -14.36
C ALA A 336 -7.04 -10.91 -15.08
N THR A 337 -7.78 -10.10 -14.32
CA THR A 337 -8.49 -8.93 -14.83
C THR A 337 -8.14 -7.66 -14.06
N ALA A 338 -8.73 -6.54 -14.43
CA ALA A 338 -8.62 -5.27 -13.72
C ALA A 338 -9.96 -4.54 -13.73
N ILE A 339 -10.14 -3.62 -12.78
CA ILE A 339 -11.33 -2.78 -12.66
C ILE A 339 -10.95 -1.32 -12.45
N GLU A 340 -11.58 -0.43 -13.20
CA GLU A 340 -11.47 1.01 -13.01
C GLU A 340 -12.22 1.44 -11.75
N VAL A 341 -11.51 2.03 -10.80
CA VAL A 341 -12.05 2.59 -9.57
C VAL A 341 -11.93 4.10 -9.54
N GLU A 342 -12.87 4.73 -8.83
CA GLU A 342 -12.79 6.16 -8.50
C GLU A 342 -11.57 6.46 -7.63
N ARG A 343 -11.03 7.68 -7.74
CA ARG A 343 -9.83 8.09 -6.99
C ARG A 343 -10.02 8.01 -5.47
N SER A 344 -11.26 8.07 -4.99
CA SER A 344 -11.62 7.86 -3.57
C SER A 344 -11.21 6.49 -3.03
N ARG A 345 -10.99 5.48 -3.89
CA ARG A 345 -10.45 4.16 -3.48
C ARG A 345 -8.93 4.12 -3.36
N PHE A 346 -8.25 5.21 -3.74
CA PHE A 346 -6.81 5.37 -3.69
C PHE A 346 -6.43 6.67 -2.97
N LEU A 347 -6.46 6.60 -1.63
CA LEU A 347 -6.11 7.67 -0.70
C LEU A 347 -4.92 7.27 0.19
N PRO A 348 -3.73 6.99 -0.39
CA PRO A 348 -2.55 6.69 0.39
C PRO A 348 -1.97 7.95 1.05
N VAL A 349 -1.51 7.83 2.29
CA VAL A 349 -0.66 8.86 2.90
C VAL A 349 0.79 8.46 2.71
N LYS A 350 1.58 9.19 1.94
CA LYS A 350 3.02 8.92 1.73
C LYS A 350 3.90 9.97 2.41
N THR A 351 3.43 11.20 2.49
CA THR A 351 4.13 12.37 3.02
C THR A 351 3.26 13.10 4.04
N THR A 352 3.85 14.09 4.71
CA THR A 352 3.13 15.00 5.60
C THR A 352 2.20 15.97 4.86
N ASN A 353 2.42 16.20 3.55
CA ASN A 353 1.48 16.92 2.71
C ASN A 353 0.15 16.14 2.61
N ASP A 354 0.22 14.84 2.34
CA ASP A 354 -0.96 13.96 2.28
C ASP A 354 -1.65 13.87 3.65
N LEU A 355 -0.86 13.81 4.73
CA LEU A 355 -1.37 13.76 6.10
C LEU A 355 -2.12 15.05 6.45
N MET A 356 -1.62 16.22 6.03
CA MET A 356 -2.27 17.51 6.26
C MET A 356 -3.66 17.55 5.62
N LEU A 357 -3.77 17.07 4.38
CA LEU A 357 -5.06 16.94 3.70
C LEU A 357 -5.98 15.99 4.44
N LEU A 358 -5.50 14.79 4.80
CA LEU A 358 -6.33 13.78 5.47
C LEU A 358 -6.84 14.22 6.84
N ARG A 359 -6.03 14.99 7.59
CA ARG A 359 -6.38 15.55 8.90
C ARG A 359 -7.29 16.78 8.80
N SER A 360 -7.33 17.47 7.66
CA SER A 360 -8.13 18.69 7.49
C SER A 360 -9.60 18.36 7.16
N ASP A 361 -10.39 19.41 7.00
CA ASP A 361 -11.79 19.35 6.58
C ASP A 361 -11.99 19.09 5.08
N VAL A 362 -10.90 18.94 4.30
CA VAL A 362 -10.96 18.48 2.89
C VAL A 362 -11.56 17.09 2.80
N TYR A 363 -11.29 16.24 3.78
CA TYR A 363 -11.95 14.95 3.89
C TYR A 363 -13.04 15.02 4.97
N GLY A 364 -13.99 14.08 4.93
CA GLY A 364 -14.97 13.69 5.94
C GLY A 364 -14.68 12.28 6.47
N LEU A 365 -15.16 11.93 7.66
CA LEU A 365 -15.31 10.53 8.12
C LEU A 365 -16.79 10.27 8.38
N GLY A 366 -17.38 9.36 7.62
CA GLY A 366 -18.78 8.97 7.82
C GLY A 366 -18.98 8.07 9.04
N GLU A 367 -20.24 7.83 9.41
CA GLU A 367 -20.61 6.84 10.44
C GLU A 367 -20.19 5.41 10.06
N ASP A 368 -20.02 5.17 8.76
CA ASP A 368 -19.49 3.95 8.15
C ASP A 368 -17.95 3.89 8.13
N PHE A 369 -17.28 4.85 8.77
CA PHE A 369 -15.83 4.99 8.80
C PHE A 369 -15.19 5.14 7.41
N LEU A 370 -15.98 5.49 6.38
CA LEU A 370 -15.44 5.80 5.06
C LEU A 370 -14.94 7.23 5.02
N VAL A 371 -13.71 7.39 4.52
CA VAL A 371 -13.07 8.69 4.30
C VAL A 371 -13.52 9.22 2.94
N ARG A 372 -14.19 10.37 2.93
CA ARG A 372 -14.76 10.96 1.71
C ARG A 372 -14.24 12.37 1.49
N ALA A 373 -13.80 12.69 0.28
CA ALA A 373 -13.48 14.08 -0.06
C ALA A 373 -14.77 14.92 0.00
N GLN A 374 -14.70 16.10 0.63
CA GLN A 374 -15.77 17.09 0.64
C GLN A 374 -15.70 17.99 -0.60
N GLN A 375 -14.51 18.10 -1.19
CA GLN A 375 -14.18 18.86 -2.40
C GLN A 375 -12.86 18.35 -2.99
N ASP A 376 -12.45 18.88 -4.15
CA ASP A 376 -11.21 18.49 -4.84
C ASP A 376 -9.97 18.86 -4.03
N ALA A 377 -9.18 17.87 -3.61
CA ALA A 377 -8.08 18.10 -2.68
C ALA A 377 -7.09 19.19 -3.18
N PRO A 378 -6.80 20.24 -2.38
CA PRO A 378 -5.88 21.29 -2.79
C PRO A 378 -4.45 20.79 -2.89
N LEU A 379 -3.62 21.50 -3.65
CA LEU A 379 -2.19 21.25 -3.64
C LEU A 379 -1.57 21.72 -2.32
N VAL A 380 -0.97 20.81 -1.56
CA VAL A 380 -0.21 21.13 -0.35
C VAL A 380 1.27 20.88 -0.61
N ASP A 381 2.09 21.89 -0.34
CA ASP A 381 3.54 21.82 -0.48
C ASP A 381 4.24 22.39 0.75
N LEU A 382 4.66 21.51 1.66
CA LEU A 382 5.35 21.85 2.90
C LEU A 382 6.86 21.75 2.74
N ASP A 383 7.57 22.72 3.32
CA ASP A 383 9.03 22.73 3.32
C ASP A 383 9.63 21.50 4.00
N ARG A 384 10.32 20.68 3.21
CA ARG A 384 10.93 19.43 3.70
C ARG A 384 11.93 19.65 4.83
N ARG A 385 12.55 20.85 4.94
CA ARG A 385 13.47 21.16 6.04
C ARG A 385 12.78 21.18 7.41
N PHE A 386 11.48 21.46 7.44
CA PHE A 386 10.72 21.75 8.66
C PHE A 386 9.49 20.88 8.86
N PHE A 387 9.06 20.11 7.86
CA PHE A 387 7.81 19.35 7.91
C PHE A 387 7.97 17.88 7.48
N THR A 388 9.18 17.37 7.26
CA THR A 388 9.37 15.98 6.80
C THR A 388 8.96 14.94 7.85
N THR A 389 9.33 15.15 9.11
CA THR A 389 9.04 14.17 10.18
C THR A 389 7.68 14.44 10.82
N ILE A 390 7.03 13.40 11.36
CA ILE A 390 5.79 13.55 12.14
C ILE A 390 6.00 14.46 13.34
N ALA A 391 7.13 14.32 14.04
CA ALA A 391 7.44 15.14 15.20
C ALA A 391 7.53 16.64 14.84
N ASP A 392 8.21 16.95 13.74
CA ASP A 392 8.32 18.33 13.25
C ASP A 392 6.98 18.87 12.74
N PHE A 393 6.21 18.03 12.04
CA PHE A 393 4.87 18.35 11.55
C PHE A 393 3.93 18.67 12.72
N ASP A 394 3.81 17.78 13.70
CA ASP A 394 2.91 17.94 14.86
C ASP A 394 3.33 19.13 15.75
N ALA A 395 4.63 19.42 15.87
CA ALA A 395 5.13 20.57 16.61
C ALA A 395 4.74 21.92 15.98
N ARG A 396 4.50 21.94 14.66
CA ARG A 396 4.17 23.14 13.88
C ARG A 396 2.68 23.24 13.54
N LEU A 397 2.01 22.10 13.40
CA LEU A 397 0.60 21.95 13.05
C LEU A 397 -0.11 21.11 14.13
N PRO A 398 -0.15 21.57 15.39
CA PRO A 398 -0.89 20.85 16.44
C PRO A 398 -2.39 20.78 16.13
N HIS A 399 -2.88 21.75 15.33
CA HIS A 399 -4.19 21.76 14.69
C HIS A 399 -3.95 22.09 13.22
N VAL A 400 -4.38 21.23 12.31
CA VAL A 400 -4.27 21.54 10.89
C VAL A 400 -5.27 22.64 10.53
N PRO A 401 -4.92 23.57 9.63
CA PRO A 401 -5.86 24.58 9.15
C PRO A 401 -7.01 23.94 8.38
N SER A 402 -8.13 24.65 8.30
CA SER A 402 -9.18 24.40 7.32
C SER A 402 -8.63 24.66 5.91
N LEU A 403 -8.85 23.69 5.03
CA LEU A 403 -8.36 23.67 3.65
C LEU A 403 -9.50 23.44 2.64
N VAL A 404 -10.74 23.28 3.08
CA VAL A 404 -11.90 23.03 2.19
C VAL A 404 -12.14 24.15 1.17
N ASP A 405 -11.78 25.40 1.49
CA ASP A 405 -11.89 26.55 0.59
C ASP A 405 -10.56 26.85 -0.16
N ALA A 406 -9.52 26.05 0.06
CA ALA A 406 -8.21 26.27 -0.55
C ALA A 406 -8.14 25.65 -1.95
N ARG A 407 -7.37 26.30 -2.84
CA ARG A 407 -6.87 25.71 -4.10
C ARG A 407 -5.44 25.22 -3.94
N SER A 408 -4.60 25.98 -3.21
CA SER A 408 -3.24 25.57 -2.88
C SER A 408 -2.75 26.20 -1.58
N LEU A 409 -1.87 25.48 -0.89
CA LEU A 409 -1.11 25.97 0.25
C LEU A 409 0.36 25.57 0.09
N THR A 410 1.21 26.57 -0.10
CA THR A 410 2.68 26.40 -0.10
C THR A 410 3.26 27.05 1.14
N VAL A 411 4.03 26.28 1.92
CA VAL A 411 4.71 26.78 3.12
C VAL A 411 6.22 26.62 2.95
N ARG A 412 6.95 27.73 3.03
CA ARG A 412 8.43 27.79 2.97
C ARG A 412 8.95 28.35 4.28
N GLY A 413 9.95 27.71 4.87
CA GLY A 413 10.52 28.13 6.15
C GLY A 413 9.81 27.53 7.38
N ASP A 414 10.20 28.02 8.56
CA ASP A 414 9.71 27.52 9.86
C ASP A 414 8.42 28.25 10.28
N TRP A 415 7.27 27.71 9.88
CA TRP A 415 5.95 28.25 10.23
C TRP A 415 5.23 27.38 11.25
N ARG A 416 4.64 28.03 12.26
CA ARG A 416 3.72 27.40 13.23
C ARG A 416 2.31 27.92 13.03
N PHE A 417 1.32 27.03 13.04
CA PHE A 417 -0.08 27.39 12.86
C PHE A 417 -0.83 27.41 14.19
N GLY A 418 -1.59 28.47 14.43
CA GLY A 418 -2.56 28.55 15.51
C GLY A 418 -3.78 27.66 15.26
N ARG A 419 -4.68 27.62 16.25
CA ARG A 419 -5.99 26.96 16.09
C ARG A 419 -6.87 27.73 15.10
N ASP A 420 -7.85 27.03 14.53
CA ASP A 420 -8.93 27.61 13.72
C ASP A 420 -8.45 28.51 12.56
N VAL A 421 -7.26 28.25 12.03
CA VAL A 421 -6.75 28.91 10.83
C VAL A 421 -7.53 28.41 9.61
N VAL A 422 -7.91 29.31 8.72
CA VAL A 422 -8.63 29.01 7.47
C VAL A 422 -7.81 29.46 6.28
N VAL A 423 -7.60 28.58 5.31
CA VAL A 423 -6.93 28.88 4.03
C VAL A 423 -7.98 28.90 2.93
N GLN A 424 -8.00 29.96 2.14
CA GLN A 424 -8.93 30.18 1.04
C GLN A 424 -8.15 30.52 -0.23
N GLY A 425 -8.52 29.94 -1.37
CA GLY A 425 -7.80 30.22 -2.63
C GLY A 425 -6.35 29.73 -2.64
N ASP A 426 -5.44 30.51 -3.23
CA ASP A 426 -4.03 30.14 -3.38
C ASP A 426 -3.17 30.91 -2.38
N VAL A 427 -2.56 30.20 -1.43
CA VAL A 427 -1.77 30.82 -0.36
C VAL A 427 -0.32 30.34 -0.41
N VAL A 428 0.61 31.29 -0.33
CA VAL A 428 2.04 31.05 -0.20
C VAL A 428 2.55 31.77 1.05
N LEU A 429 3.21 31.02 1.94
CA LEU A 429 3.94 31.55 3.08
C LEU A 429 5.44 31.44 2.78
N ASP A 430 6.10 32.59 2.63
CA ASP A 430 7.51 32.66 2.24
C ASP A 430 8.48 32.44 3.42
N ASP A 431 9.70 31.99 3.08
CA ASP A 431 10.82 31.86 4.02
C ASP A 431 11.64 33.15 4.03
N ASP A 432 11.59 33.91 5.12
CA ASP A 432 12.44 35.08 5.35
C ASP A 432 13.66 34.78 6.24
N GLY A 433 13.93 33.50 6.49
CA GLY A 433 15.01 33.04 7.36
C GLY A 433 14.69 33.13 8.85
N THR A 434 13.49 33.54 9.24
CA THR A 434 13.06 33.59 10.65
C THR A 434 11.86 32.68 10.90
N ALA A 435 11.76 32.14 12.12
CA ALA A 435 10.59 31.38 12.52
C ALA A 435 9.36 32.29 12.65
N ARG A 436 8.25 31.89 12.03
CA ARG A 436 7.02 32.65 11.96
C ARG A 436 5.86 31.86 12.56
N ALA A 437 4.79 32.58 12.91
CA ALA A 437 3.55 31.99 13.41
C ALA A 437 2.34 32.61 12.70
N VAL A 438 1.42 31.75 12.27
CA VAL A 438 0.08 32.15 11.83
C VAL A 438 -0.79 32.26 13.08
N PRO A 439 -1.36 33.44 13.38
CA PRO A 439 -2.21 33.62 14.57
C PRO A 439 -3.44 32.70 14.58
N GLU A 440 -3.95 32.42 15.78
CA GLU A 440 -5.22 31.71 15.95
C GLU A 440 -6.37 32.46 15.26
N GLY A 441 -7.25 31.71 14.60
CA GLY A 441 -8.40 32.25 13.86
C GLY A 441 -8.05 33.04 12.59
N ALA A 442 -6.77 33.05 12.17
CA ALA A 442 -6.35 33.77 10.98
C ALA A 442 -7.02 33.21 9.72
N ARG A 443 -7.38 34.10 8.80
CA ARG A 443 -7.87 33.76 7.46
C ARG A 443 -6.81 34.16 6.45
N LEU A 444 -6.29 33.19 5.72
CA LEU A 444 -5.29 33.36 4.66
C LEU A 444 -6.00 33.18 3.32
N GLY A 445 -5.87 34.12 2.39
CA GLY A 445 -6.41 33.96 1.04
C GLY A 445 -6.27 35.17 0.13
#